data_AF-A0A0K1P5K8-F1
#
_entry.id   AF-A0A0K1P5K8-F1
#
_cell.length_a   1.000
_cell.length_b   1.000
_cell.length_c   1.000
_cell.angle_alpha   90.00
_cell.angle_beta   90.00
_cell.angle_gamma   90.00
#
_symmetry.space_group_name_H-M   'P 1'
#
loop_
_entity.id
_entity.type
_entity.pdbx_description
1 polymer ?
#
loop_
_entity_poly.entity_id
_entity_poly.type
_entity_poly.pdbx_seq_one_letter_code
_entity_poly.pdbx_strand_id
1 'polypeptide(L)'
;MRIKSDFYKEIEAEFKIISEKEHLGNGGNAMSNLSTKMFYLSKHQFNSFDDFDQALVTEIANTLQSLEDIIVKKAFEYQRLAREAYHEEIDPQKWIDFAQSEASNLSYEMYTEKELKYLRYFHIVWLTWIFCDEELKKLRTRVSRDLYHNIGSAEKNYVKKRSEILKSKINDDN
;
A
#
# COMPACT_ATOMS: atom_id res chain seq x y z
N MET A 1 -36.53 -11.21 -12.93
CA MET A 1 -35.45 -10.39 -13.50
C MET A 1 -34.90 -9.52 -12.36
N ARG A 2 -33.65 -9.71 -11.95
CA ARG A 2 -33.03 -8.88 -10.89
C ARG A 2 -32.71 -7.51 -11.49
N ILE A 3 -33.59 -6.55 -11.25
CA ILE A 3 -33.38 -5.17 -11.67
C ILE A 3 -32.28 -4.61 -10.76
N LYS A 4 -31.12 -4.27 -11.32
CA LYS A 4 -30.06 -3.53 -10.61
C LYS A 4 -30.47 -2.06 -10.52
N SER A 5 -30.26 -1.40 -9.38
CA SER A 5 -30.43 0.05 -9.26
C SER A 5 -29.51 0.77 -10.24
N ASP A 6 -29.87 1.99 -10.65
CA ASP A 6 -29.02 2.79 -11.54
C ASP A 6 -27.72 3.21 -10.82
N PHE A 7 -27.78 3.45 -9.51
CA PHE A 7 -26.61 3.68 -8.68
C PHE A 7 -25.63 2.51 -8.74
N TYR A 8 -26.08 1.26 -8.54
CA TYR A 8 -25.20 0.10 -8.66
C TYR A 8 -24.55 -0.02 -10.04
N LYS A 9 -25.30 0.25 -11.12
CA LYS A 9 -24.75 0.19 -12.49
C LYS A 9 -23.67 1.24 -12.71
N GLU A 10 -23.85 2.44 -12.15
CA GLU A 10 -22.86 3.51 -12.21
C GLU A 10 -21.59 3.10 -11.46
N ILE A 11 -21.71 2.60 -10.23
CA ILE A 11 -20.57 2.07 -9.47
C ILE A 11 -19.89 0.93 -10.24
N GLU A 12 -20.63 -0.06 -10.77
CA GLU A 12 -20.08 -1.18 -11.54
C GLU A 12 -19.31 -0.71 -12.79
N ALA A 13 -19.77 0.33 -13.47
CA ALA A 13 -19.08 0.93 -14.60
C ALA A 13 -17.78 1.63 -14.18
N GLU A 14 -17.80 2.40 -13.09
CA GLU A 14 -16.59 3.05 -12.56
C GLU A 14 -15.54 2.03 -12.10
N PHE A 15 -15.96 0.93 -11.44
CA PHE A 15 -15.06 -0.18 -11.07
C PHE A 15 -14.37 -0.81 -12.27
N LYS A 16 -15.11 -0.97 -13.37
CA LYS A 16 -14.58 -1.53 -14.61
C LYS A 16 -13.52 -0.62 -15.20
N ILE A 17 -13.76 0.69 -15.23
CA ILE A 17 -12.81 1.70 -15.72
C ILE A 17 -11.48 1.60 -14.97
N ILE A 18 -11.51 1.56 -13.64
CA ILE A 18 -10.29 1.43 -12.81
C ILE A 18 -9.59 0.10 -13.11
N SER A 19 -10.33 -1.01 -13.08
CA SER A 19 -9.76 -2.36 -13.25
C SER A 19 -9.07 -2.54 -14.61
N GLU A 20 -9.64 -1.95 -15.67
CA GLU A 20 -9.09 -2.00 -17.03
C GLU A 20 -7.84 -1.13 -17.19
N LYS A 21 -7.86 0.12 -16.70
CA LYS A 21 -6.70 1.03 -16.85
C LYS A 21 -5.50 0.57 -16.01
N GLU A 22 -5.75 -0.05 -14.86
CA GLU A 22 -4.70 -0.39 -13.90
C GLU A 22 -4.33 -1.86 -13.89
N HIS A 23 -4.87 -2.64 -14.82
CA HIS A 23 -4.55 -4.06 -15.00
C HIS A 23 -4.68 -4.86 -13.70
N LEU A 24 -5.72 -4.59 -12.89
CA LEU A 24 -5.91 -5.17 -11.55
C LEU A 24 -6.31 -6.67 -11.56
N GLY A 25 -6.03 -7.37 -12.65
CA GLY A 25 -6.28 -8.79 -12.81
C GLY A 25 -5.33 -9.64 -11.96
N ASN A 26 -5.91 -10.41 -11.02
CA ASN A 26 -5.34 -11.60 -10.38
C ASN A 26 -4.56 -11.45 -9.06
N GLY A 27 -4.80 -10.41 -8.25
CA GLY A 27 -4.28 -10.34 -6.88
C GLY A 27 -5.36 -9.98 -5.87
N GLY A 28 -5.31 -10.55 -4.66
CA GLY A 28 -6.17 -10.14 -3.54
C GLY A 28 -5.85 -8.71 -3.12
N ASN A 29 -6.63 -7.75 -3.60
CA ASN A 29 -6.51 -6.34 -3.27
C ASN A 29 -7.88 -5.77 -2.82
N ALA A 30 -7.89 -4.58 -2.23
CA ALA A 30 -9.12 -4.00 -1.68
C ALA A 30 -10.21 -3.81 -2.75
N MET A 31 -9.81 -3.51 -3.99
CA MET A 31 -10.70 -3.34 -5.14
C MET A 31 -11.38 -4.65 -5.54
N SER A 32 -10.61 -5.75 -5.67
CA SER A 32 -11.15 -7.07 -5.98
C SER A 32 -12.07 -7.61 -4.88
N ASN A 33 -11.72 -7.32 -3.62
CA ASN A 33 -12.52 -7.70 -2.46
C ASN A 33 -13.86 -6.95 -2.42
N LEU A 34 -13.84 -5.64 -2.68
CA LEU A 34 -15.05 -4.83 -2.74
C LEU A 34 -15.94 -5.22 -3.92
N SER A 35 -15.36 -5.46 -5.11
CA SER A 35 -16.09 -5.99 -6.26
C SER A 35 -16.77 -7.33 -5.96
N THR A 36 -16.07 -8.23 -5.27
CA THR A 36 -16.63 -9.52 -4.82
C THR A 36 -17.77 -9.33 -3.83
N LYS A 37 -17.61 -8.46 -2.82
CA LYS A 37 -18.65 -8.13 -1.84
C LYS A 37 -19.89 -7.53 -2.51
N MET A 38 -19.71 -6.59 -3.44
CA MET A 38 -20.79 -5.99 -4.22
C MET A 38 -21.53 -7.03 -5.07
N PHE A 39 -20.80 -7.96 -5.69
CA PHE A 39 -21.40 -9.08 -6.42
C PHE A 39 -22.28 -9.93 -5.50
N TYR A 40 -21.81 -10.26 -4.29
CA TYR A 40 -22.62 -11.00 -3.32
C TYR A 40 -23.81 -10.19 -2.82
N LEU A 41 -23.64 -8.89 -2.54
CA LEU A 41 -24.75 -7.98 -2.22
C LEU A 41 -25.82 -8.03 -3.31
N SER A 42 -25.45 -7.97 -4.59
CA SER A 42 -26.41 -8.10 -5.71
C SER A 42 -27.18 -9.42 -5.73
N LYS A 43 -26.78 -10.40 -4.90
CA LYS A 43 -27.43 -11.71 -4.76
C LYS A 43 -28.37 -11.83 -3.58
N HIS A 44 -28.31 -10.90 -2.62
CA HIS A 44 -29.25 -10.83 -1.53
C HIS A 44 -30.62 -10.29 -1.99
N GLN A 45 -31.67 -10.62 -1.23
CA GLN A 45 -32.99 -10.03 -1.40
C GLN A 45 -33.07 -8.78 -0.52
N PHE A 46 -33.39 -7.65 -1.12
CA PHE A 46 -33.64 -6.38 -0.44
C PHE A 46 -35.11 -6.01 -0.57
N ASN A 47 -35.64 -5.27 0.41
CA ASN A 47 -37.04 -4.86 0.40
C ASN A 47 -37.28 -3.67 -0.54
N SER A 48 -36.23 -2.89 -0.85
CA SER A 48 -36.25 -1.75 -1.77
C SER A 48 -34.89 -1.57 -2.47
N PHE A 49 -34.85 -0.73 -3.51
CA PHE A 49 -33.59 -0.31 -4.12
C PHE A 49 -32.76 0.59 -3.18
N ASP A 50 -33.42 1.42 -2.37
CA ASP A 50 -32.75 2.28 -1.41
C ASP A 50 -32.00 1.46 -0.34
N ASP A 51 -32.60 0.37 0.14
CA ASP A 51 -31.95 -0.56 1.09
C ASP A 51 -30.71 -1.22 0.46
N PHE A 52 -30.79 -1.55 -0.83
CA PHE A 52 -29.67 -2.13 -1.58
C PHE A 52 -28.55 -1.10 -1.78
N ASP A 53 -28.89 0.12 -2.18
CA ASP A 53 -27.93 1.20 -2.40
C ASP A 53 -27.24 1.61 -1.09
N GLN A 54 -27.99 1.65 0.02
CA GLN A 54 -27.43 1.90 1.34
C GLN A 54 -26.45 0.79 1.78
N ALA A 55 -26.75 -0.48 1.46
CA ALA A 55 -25.83 -1.58 1.72
C ALA A 55 -24.54 -1.47 0.89
N LEU A 56 -24.64 -1.04 -0.38
CA LEU A 56 -23.46 -0.79 -1.23
C LEU A 56 -22.60 0.34 -0.67
N VAL A 57 -23.21 1.48 -0.31
CA VAL A 57 -22.51 2.61 0.31
C VAL A 57 -21.79 2.17 1.58
N THR A 58 -22.44 1.34 2.40
CA THR A 58 -21.87 0.82 3.64
C THR A 58 -20.65 -0.06 3.36
N GLU A 59 -20.68 -0.94 2.36
CA GLU A 59 -19.51 -1.76 2.00
C GLU A 59 -18.36 -0.95 1.40
N ILE A 60 -18.65 0.09 0.62
CA ILE A 60 -17.62 1.02 0.12
C ILE A 60 -16.95 1.74 1.30
N ALA A 61 -17.75 2.28 2.23
CA ALA A 61 -17.26 2.97 3.43
C ALA A 61 -16.42 2.05 4.33
N ASN A 62 -16.88 0.81 4.56
CA ASN A 62 -16.11 -0.19 5.33
C ASN A 62 -14.76 -0.50 4.68
N THR A 63 -14.72 -0.56 3.35
CA THR A 63 -13.48 -0.84 2.61
C THR A 63 -12.53 0.36 2.65
N LEU A 64 -13.06 1.58 2.54
CA LEU A 64 -12.30 2.82 2.72
C LEU A 64 -11.65 2.88 4.10
N GLN A 65 -12.43 2.69 5.17
CA GLN A 65 -11.90 2.69 6.53
C GLN A 65 -10.80 1.63 6.72
N SER A 66 -11.01 0.43 6.17
CA SER A 66 -10.00 -0.62 6.23
C SER A 66 -8.72 -0.24 5.49
N LEU A 67 -8.79 0.48 4.36
CA LEU A 67 -7.62 0.95 3.64
C LEU A 67 -6.88 2.03 4.42
N GLU A 68 -7.60 3.01 4.97
CA GLU A 68 -7.05 4.08 5.80
C GLU A 68 -6.29 3.50 7.01
N ASP A 69 -6.89 2.54 7.72
CA ASP A 69 -6.25 1.85 8.84
C ASP A 69 -4.94 1.14 8.43
N ILE A 70 -4.91 0.54 7.23
CA ILE A 70 -3.71 -0.11 6.70
C ILE A 70 -2.64 0.91 6.33
N ILE A 71 -3.02 2.04 5.72
CA ILE A 71 -2.11 3.15 5.38
C ILE A 71 -1.44 3.67 6.65
N VAL A 72 -2.21 3.94 7.70
CA VAL A 72 -1.69 4.40 8.99
C VAL A 72 -0.69 3.39 9.57
N LYS A 73 -1.02 2.09 9.56
CA LYS A 73 -0.10 1.03 10.03
C LYS A 73 1.19 1.00 9.22
N LYS A 74 1.11 1.17 7.89
CA LYS A 74 2.30 1.23 7.02
C LYS A 74 3.16 2.45 7.32
N ALA A 75 2.55 3.60 7.63
CA ALA A 75 3.27 4.82 7.97
C ALA A 75 4.07 4.68 9.27
N PHE A 76 3.46 4.09 10.30
CA PHE A 76 4.18 3.77 11.54
C PHE A 76 5.29 2.75 11.32
N GLU A 77 5.06 1.72 10.50
CA GLU A 77 6.09 0.74 10.16
C GLU A 77 7.27 1.37 9.38
N TYR A 78 6.97 2.30 8.46
CA TYR A 78 7.98 3.05 7.73
C TYR A 78 8.83 3.90 8.67
N GLN A 79 8.20 4.68 9.55
CA GLN A 79 8.86 5.47 10.58
C GLN A 79 9.75 4.58 11.48
N ARG A 80 9.22 3.45 11.94
CA ARG A 80 9.94 2.51 12.79
C ARG A 80 11.22 2.01 12.11
N LEU A 81 11.11 1.53 10.86
CA LEU A 81 12.26 1.02 10.11
C LEU A 81 13.30 2.10 9.82
N ALA A 82 12.88 3.31 9.44
CA ALA A 82 13.79 4.42 9.18
C ALA A 82 14.58 4.83 10.44
N ARG A 83 13.90 4.88 11.59
CA ARG A 83 14.53 5.16 12.88
C ARG A 83 15.52 4.08 13.30
N GLU A 84 15.16 2.81 13.13
CA GLU A 84 16.00 1.67 13.49
C GLU A 84 17.25 1.54 12.60
N ALA A 85 17.10 1.72 11.29
CA ALA A 85 18.19 1.49 10.35
C ALA A 85 19.08 2.72 10.12
N TYR A 86 18.51 3.93 10.17
CA TYR A 86 19.17 5.16 9.75
C TYR A 86 19.11 6.30 10.78
N HIS A 87 18.44 6.10 11.93
CA HIS A 87 18.22 7.13 12.95
C HIS A 87 17.47 8.38 12.44
N GLU A 88 16.63 8.20 11.42
CA GLU A 88 15.79 9.26 10.87
C GLU A 88 14.46 9.34 11.63
N GLU A 89 14.06 10.55 12.01
CA GLU A 89 12.75 10.82 12.60
C GLU A 89 11.77 11.26 11.52
N ILE A 90 10.97 10.30 11.06
CA ILE A 90 9.95 10.53 10.02
C ILE A 90 8.61 10.79 10.70
N ASP A 91 7.91 11.83 10.25
CA ASP A 91 6.54 12.13 10.66
C ASP A 91 5.56 11.30 9.81
N PRO A 92 4.83 10.33 10.41
CA PRO A 92 3.90 9.48 9.67
C PRO A 92 2.78 10.27 8.98
N GLN A 93 2.31 11.35 9.60
CA GLN A 93 1.21 12.14 9.05
C GLN A 93 1.67 12.87 7.78
N LYS A 94 2.83 13.54 7.85
CA LYS A 94 3.39 14.24 6.67
C LYS A 94 3.66 13.28 5.51
N TRP A 95 4.07 12.04 5.81
CA TRP A 95 4.27 11.03 4.79
C TRP A 95 2.96 10.59 4.14
N ILE A 96 1.90 10.40 4.93
CA ILE A 96 0.56 10.11 4.42
C ILE A 96 0.04 11.28 3.59
N ASP A 97 0.16 12.52 4.08
CA ASP A 97 -0.32 13.72 3.39
C ASP A 97 0.36 13.87 2.02
N PHE A 98 1.67 13.62 1.96
CA PHE A 98 2.41 13.59 0.71
C PHE A 98 1.90 12.51 -0.23
N ALA A 99 1.75 11.28 0.25
CA ALA A 99 1.24 10.17 -0.56
C ALA A 99 -0.19 10.43 -1.08
N GLN A 100 -1.06 11.02 -0.27
CA GLN A 100 -2.42 11.39 -0.65
C GLN A 100 -2.43 12.51 -1.70
N SER A 101 -1.53 13.50 -1.57
CA SER A 101 -1.38 14.56 -2.56
C SER A 101 -0.96 13.99 -3.93
N GLU A 102 0.05 13.12 -3.96
CA GLU A 102 0.51 12.47 -5.18
C GLU A 102 -0.59 11.58 -5.79
N ALA A 103 -1.27 10.79 -4.96
CA ALA A 103 -2.39 9.95 -5.38
C ALA A 103 -3.57 10.76 -5.94
N SER A 104 -3.88 11.90 -5.32
CA SER A 104 -4.91 12.83 -5.80
C SER A 104 -4.55 13.35 -7.19
N ASN A 105 -3.35 13.91 -7.34
CA ASN A 105 -2.88 14.45 -8.63
C ASN A 105 -2.93 13.38 -9.73
N LEU A 106 -2.39 12.20 -9.45
CA LEU A 106 -2.41 11.07 -10.38
C LEU A 106 -3.83 10.64 -10.75
N SER A 107 -4.76 10.60 -9.79
CA SER A 107 -6.16 10.28 -10.06
C SER A 107 -6.82 11.26 -11.01
N TYR A 108 -6.47 12.55 -10.96
CA TYR A 108 -7.01 13.58 -11.86
C TYR A 108 -6.32 13.58 -13.22
N GLU A 109 -5.05 13.19 -13.29
CA GLU A 109 -4.33 13.02 -14.56
C GLU A 109 -4.85 11.80 -15.34
N MET A 110 -5.10 10.68 -14.66
CA MET A 110 -5.50 9.42 -15.29
C MET A 110 -7.00 9.38 -15.65
N TYR A 111 -7.83 10.14 -14.92
CA TYR A 111 -9.29 10.08 -15.06
C TYR A 111 -9.91 11.47 -14.97
N THR A 112 -10.71 11.79 -15.99
CA THR A 112 -11.56 13.00 -16.02
C THR A 112 -12.57 12.97 -14.88
N GLU A 113 -13.02 14.14 -14.41
CA GLU A 113 -13.99 14.26 -13.31
C GLU A 113 -15.27 13.43 -13.52
N LYS A 114 -15.68 13.25 -14.78
CA LYS A 114 -16.88 12.49 -15.14
C LYS A 114 -16.70 10.97 -15.05
N GLU A 115 -15.48 10.46 -15.16
CA GLU A 115 -15.24 9.00 -15.24
C GLU A 115 -15.35 8.27 -13.90
N LEU A 116 -15.07 8.94 -12.77
CA LEU A 116 -14.99 8.30 -11.44
C LEU A 116 -15.77 9.11 -10.38
N LYS A 117 -16.97 9.57 -10.69
CA LYS A 117 -17.67 10.57 -9.86
C LYS A 117 -17.91 10.08 -8.42
N TYR A 118 -18.26 8.81 -8.23
CA TYR A 118 -18.55 8.25 -6.90
C TYR A 118 -17.38 7.52 -6.27
N LEU A 119 -16.49 6.96 -7.09
CA LEU A 119 -15.35 6.19 -6.61
C LEU A 119 -14.04 6.97 -6.57
N ARG A 120 -13.99 8.25 -6.95
CA ARG A 120 -12.72 9.01 -6.94
C ARG A 120 -12.04 9.01 -5.58
N TYR A 121 -12.77 9.26 -4.50
CA TYR A 121 -12.17 9.23 -3.17
C TYR A 121 -11.61 7.83 -2.86
N PHE A 122 -12.36 6.77 -3.16
CA PHE A 122 -11.88 5.40 -3.04
C PHE A 122 -10.61 5.16 -3.85
N HIS A 123 -10.58 5.61 -5.10
CA HIS A 123 -9.44 5.47 -5.99
C HIS A 123 -8.20 6.21 -5.47
N ILE A 124 -8.36 7.43 -4.95
CA ILE A 124 -7.29 8.20 -4.31
C ILE A 124 -6.74 7.46 -3.09
N VAL A 125 -7.60 6.97 -2.20
CA VAL A 125 -7.18 6.21 -1.01
C VAL A 125 -6.48 4.92 -1.41
N TRP A 126 -6.95 4.25 -2.46
CA TRP A 126 -6.34 3.05 -2.99
C TRP A 126 -4.94 3.32 -3.61
N LEU A 127 -4.79 4.38 -4.40
CA LEU A 127 -3.50 4.83 -4.93
C LEU A 127 -2.53 5.21 -3.81
N THR A 128 -3.03 5.89 -2.77
CA THR A 128 -2.26 6.22 -1.56
C THR A 128 -1.71 4.95 -0.91
N TRP A 129 -2.55 3.92 -0.79
CA TRP A 129 -2.13 2.63 -0.24
C TRP A 129 -1.03 1.97 -1.08
N ILE A 130 -1.14 1.97 -2.41
CA ILE A 130 -0.08 1.45 -3.30
C ILE A 130 1.22 2.20 -3.07
N PHE A 131 1.15 3.54 -3.08
CA PHE A 131 2.31 4.39 -2.89
C PHE A 131 3.03 4.05 -1.57
N CYS A 132 2.28 4.02 -0.47
CA CYS A 132 2.81 3.67 0.85
C CYS A 132 3.40 2.25 0.89
N ASP A 133 2.77 1.28 0.22
CA ASP A 133 3.26 -0.09 0.16
C ASP A 133 4.58 -0.22 -0.61
N GLU A 134 4.69 0.43 -1.77
CA GLU A 134 5.87 0.42 -2.61
C GLU A 134 7.06 1.12 -1.94
N GLU A 135 6.85 2.28 -1.33
CA GLU A 135 7.90 2.98 -0.60
C GLU A 135 8.40 2.18 0.62
N LEU A 136 7.49 1.53 1.34
CA LEU A 136 7.86 0.65 2.44
C LEU A 136 8.66 -0.57 1.98
N LYS A 137 8.28 -1.19 0.84
CA LYS A 137 9.06 -2.28 0.24
C LYS A 137 10.47 -1.81 -0.14
N LYS A 138 10.61 -0.65 -0.79
CA LYS A 138 11.91 -0.08 -1.16
C LYS A 138 12.79 0.14 0.07
N LEU A 139 12.22 0.69 1.15
CA LEU A 139 12.95 0.87 2.41
C LEU A 139 13.42 -0.47 2.97
N ARG A 140 12.54 -1.48 3.06
CA ARG A 140 12.89 -2.82 3.54
C ARG A 140 14.03 -3.45 2.74
N THR A 141 13.97 -3.37 1.41
CA THR A 141 15.03 -3.88 0.53
C THR A 141 16.35 -3.16 0.78
N ARG A 142 16.33 -1.83 0.92
CA ARG A 142 17.52 -1.03 1.21
C ARG A 142 18.14 -1.41 2.55
N VAL A 143 17.33 -1.45 3.62
CA VAL A 143 17.77 -1.84 4.98
C VAL A 143 18.38 -3.23 4.97
N SER A 144 17.73 -4.19 4.29
CA SER A 144 18.22 -5.57 4.19
C SER A 144 19.59 -5.61 3.50
N ARG A 145 19.73 -4.92 2.36
CA ARG A 145 20.99 -4.84 1.60
C ARG A 145 22.12 -4.22 2.43
N ASP A 146 21.83 -3.12 3.11
CA ASP A 146 22.84 -2.41 3.90
C ASP A 146 23.29 -3.24 5.12
N LEU A 147 22.36 -3.96 5.76
CA LEU A 147 22.66 -4.91 6.83
C LEU A 147 23.60 -6.03 6.34
N TYR A 148 23.31 -6.63 5.19
CA TYR A 148 24.18 -7.65 4.59
C TYR A 148 25.59 -7.13 4.28
N HIS A 149 25.71 -5.91 3.74
CA HIS A 149 27.02 -5.30 3.51
C HIS A 149 27.78 -5.03 4.80
N ASN A 150 27.09 -4.57 5.85
CA ASN A 150 27.70 -4.31 7.15
C ASN A 150 28.23 -5.59 7.79
N ILE A 151 27.47 -6.69 7.75
CA ILE A 151 27.92 -8.01 8.23
C ILE A 151 29.18 -8.47 7.47
N GLY A 152 29.16 -8.41 6.14
CA GLY A 152 30.30 -8.82 5.32
C GLY A 152 31.56 -7.97 5.56
N SER A 153 31.39 -6.68 5.82
CA SER A 153 32.51 -5.78 6.16
C SER A 153 33.07 -6.05 7.57
N ALA A 154 32.20 -6.33 8.55
CA ALA A 154 32.60 -6.68 9.92
C ALA A 154 33.37 -8.00 9.95
N GLU A 155 32.92 -9.00 9.20
CA GLU A 155 33.61 -10.29 9.08
C GLU A 155 34.99 -10.13 8.41
N LYS A 156 35.08 -9.37 7.32
CA LYS A 156 36.37 -9.02 6.69
C LYS A 156 37.32 -8.33 7.66
N ASN A 157 36.82 -7.36 8.43
CA ASN A 157 37.61 -6.62 9.41
C ASN A 157 38.08 -7.52 10.57
N TYR A 158 37.23 -8.44 11.03
CA TYR A 158 37.59 -9.43 12.05
C TYR A 158 38.69 -10.38 11.55
N VAL A 159 38.54 -10.93 10.34
CA VAL A 159 39.56 -11.79 9.73
C VAL A 159 40.87 -11.05 9.56
N LYS A 160 40.84 -9.81 9.06
CA LYS A 160 42.03 -8.96 8.91
C LYS A 160 42.75 -8.73 10.24
N LYS A 161 42.04 -8.32 11.29
CA LYS A 161 42.61 -8.14 12.64
C LYS A 161 43.22 -9.43 13.17
N ARG A 162 42.54 -10.57 13.01
CA ARG A 162 43.05 -11.88 13.45
C ARG A 162 44.34 -12.24 12.71
N SER A 163 44.40 -12.04 11.40
CA SER A 163 45.61 -12.29 10.60
C SER A 163 46.77 -11.36 10.99
N GLU A 164 46.50 -10.09 11.30
CA GLU A 164 47.50 -9.13 11.78
C GLU A 164 48.07 -9.55 13.14
N ILE A 165 47.23 -9.96 14.10
CA ILE A 165 47.66 -10.47 15.42
C ILE A 165 48.51 -11.74 15.31
N LEU A 166 48.15 -12.65 14.38
CA LEU A 166 48.94 -13.85 14.15
C LEU A 166 50.31 -13.54 13.54
N LYS A 167 50.37 -12.57 12.61
CA LYS A 167 51.64 -12.12 12.01
C LYS A 167 52.54 -11.39 13.01
N SER A 168 51.97 -10.58 13.91
CA SER A 168 52.76 -9.87 14.93
C SER A 168 53.38 -10.85 15.94
N LYS A 169 52.63 -11.88 16.37
CA LYS A 169 53.19 -12.91 17.27
C LYS A 169 54.35 -13.69 16.66
N ILE A 170 54.30 -13.99 15.37
CA ILE A 170 55.39 -14.69 14.67
C ILE A 170 56.67 -13.83 14.60
N ASN A 171 56.52 -12.50 14.57
CA ASN A 171 57.66 -11.58 14.55
C ASN A 171 58.25 -11.30 15.94
N ASP A 172 57.47 -11.43 17.02
CA ASP A 172 57.95 -11.23 18.40
C ASP A 172 58.68 -12.47 18.97
N ASP A 173 58.49 -13.65 18.37
CA ASP A 173 59.13 -14.92 18.77
C ASP A 173 60.46 -15.21 18.01
N ASN A 174 60.97 -14.26 17.21
CA ASN A 174 62.28 -14.29 16.52
C ASN A 174 63.22 -13.20 17.05
#